data_AF-A0A2N1R7Z8-F1
#
_entry.id   AF-A0A2N1R7Z8-F1
#
_cell.length_a   1.000
_cell.length_b   1.000
_cell.length_c   1.000
_cell.angle_alpha   90.00
_cell.angle_beta   90.00
_cell.angle_gamma   90.00
#
_symmetry.space_group_name_H-M   'P 1'
#
loop_
_entity.id
_entity.type
_entity.pdbx_description
1 polymer ?
#
loop_
_entity_poly.entity_id
_entity_poly.type
_entity_poly.pdbx_seq_one_letter_code
_entity_poly.pdbx_strand_id
1 'polypeptide(L)'
;MTNNMLDSMEISKRAMDIIPAVLFVVDQDVRLLYSNSFGESIIGRKYEQALNRKTGDILACEHSFEGKHGCGTSAACADCVIRNSVNKVFATGETLRYETTMP
;
A
#
# COMPACT_ATOMS: atom_id res chain seq x y z
N MET A 1 10.31 31.78 12.92
CA MET A 1 10.64 30.42 13.43
C MET A 1 9.34 29.64 13.53
N THR A 2 8.98 28.94 12.46
CA THR A 2 7.84 28.01 12.29
C THR A 2 7.99 27.57 10.82
N ASN A 3 8.22 26.31 10.43
CA ASN A 3 7.57 25.11 10.91
C ASN A 3 8.38 23.85 10.50
N ASN A 4 9.40 23.49 11.29
CA ASN A 4 10.37 22.41 10.97
C ASN A 4 9.73 21.05 10.62
N MET A 5 8.51 20.81 11.11
CA MET A 5 7.78 19.55 10.92
C MET A 5 7.03 19.47 9.58
N LEU A 6 6.45 20.59 9.12
CA LEU A 6 5.75 20.67 7.83
C LEU A 6 6.75 20.62 6.67
N ASP A 7 7.92 21.26 6.81
CA ASP A 7 8.99 21.20 5.82
C ASP A 7 9.52 19.76 5.63
N SER A 8 9.65 19.01 6.73
CA SER A 8 10.11 17.62 6.71
C SER A 8 9.13 16.68 6.01
N MET A 9 7.82 16.87 6.23
CA MET A 9 6.78 16.09 5.56
C MET A 9 6.73 16.37 4.05
N GLU A 10 6.90 17.64 3.65
CA GLU A 10 6.90 18.01 2.24
C GLU A 10 8.12 17.46 1.49
N ILE A 11 9.30 17.49 2.10
CA ILE A 11 10.52 16.88 1.54
C ILE A 11 10.32 15.37 1.36
N SER A 12 9.76 14.69 2.37
CA SER A 12 9.50 13.25 2.31
C SER A 12 8.54 12.88 1.18
N LYS A 13 7.47 13.66 1.01
CA LYS A 13 6.51 13.46 -0.09
C LYS A 13 7.19 13.60 -1.46
N ARG A 14 7.97 14.67 -1.65
CA ARG A 14 8.70 14.89 -2.92
C ARG A 14 9.70 13.78 -3.20
N ALA A 15 10.40 13.30 -2.18
CA ALA A 15 11.33 12.18 -2.31
C ALA A 15 10.64 10.89 -2.72
N MET A 16 9.45 10.60 -2.19
CA MET A 16 8.65 9.44 -2.61
C MET A 16 8.07 9.60 -4.03
N ASP A 17 7.69 10.83 -4.41
CA ASP A 17 7.09 11.13 -5.72
C ASP A 17 8.07 11.01 -6.90
N ILE A 18 9.38 11.12 -6.67
CA ILE A 18 10.40 10.92 -7.72
C ILE A 18 10.78 9.46 -7.95
N ILE A 19 10.33 8.53 -7.09
CA ILE A 19 10.66 7.10 -7.21
C ILE A 19 9.88 6.52 -8.41
N PRO A 20 10.55 5.93 -9.42
CA PRO A 20 9.89 5.36 -10.61
C PRO A 20 9.35 3.95 -10.32
N ALA A 21 8.69 3.78 -9.19
CA ALA A 21 8.09 2.53 -8.75
C ALA A 21 6.84 2.82 -7.91
N VAL A 22 5.92 1.85 -7.87
CA VAL A 22 4.73 1.94 -7.02
C VAL A 22 5.17 1.95 -5.56
N LEU A 23 4.80 3.00 -4.83
CA LEU A 23 5.03 3.12 -3.39
C LEU A 23 3.71 3.39 -2.69
N PHE A 24 3.31 2.47 -1.82
CA PHE A 24 2.17 2.64 -0.93
C PHE A 24 2.62 2.61 0.53
N VAL A 25 2.05 3.50 1.33
CA VAL A 25 2.07 3.41 2.80
C VAL A 25 0.70 2.88 3.21
N VAL A 26 0.69 1.86 4.06
CA VAL A 26 -0.53 1.16 4.47
C VAL A 26 -0.60 0.95 5.98
N ASP A 27 -1.81 0.72 6.49
CA ASP A 27 -2.01 0.23 7.86
C ASP A 27 -1.88 -1.30 7.98
N GLN A 28 -2.12 -1.83 9.17
CA GLN A 28 -2.02 -3.26 9.48
C GLN A 28 -3.04 -4.13 8.71
N ASP A 29 -4.20 -3.60 8.30
CA ASP A 29 -5.17 -4.30 7.45
C ASP A 29 -4.94 -4.03 5.95
N VAL A 30 -3.77 -3.48 5.62
CA VAL A 30 -3.32 -3.16 4.27
C VAL A 30 -4.19 -2.09 3.59
N ARG A 31 -4.75 -1.16 4.38
CA ARG A 31 -5.50 0.00 3.87
C ARG A 31 -4.54 1.10 3.46
N LEU A 32 -4.83 1.73 2.31
CA LEU A 32 -3.97 2.79 1.77
C LEU A 32 -4.03 4.06 2.63
N LEU A 33 -2.86 4.51 3.08
CA LEU A 33 -2.64 5.77 3.80
C LEU A 33 -1.96 6.82 2.91
N TYR A 34 -1.12 6.40 1.97
CA TYR A 34 -0.48 7.27 0.98
C TYR A 34 -0.06 6.47 -0.25
N SER A 35 -0.06 7.12 -1.42
CA SER A 35 0.60 6.64 -2.63
C SER A 35 1.45 7.75 -3.23
N ASN A 36 2.61 7.39 -3.78
CA ASN A 36 3.36 8.30 -4.63
C ASN A 36 2.68 8.51 -5.99
N SER A 37 3.13 9.54 -6.72
CA SER A 37 2.59 9.91 -8.04
C SER A 37 2.64 8.76 -9.07
N PHE A 38 3.68 7.92 -9.02
CA PHE A 38 3.79 6.75 -9.89
C PHE A 38 2.71 5.71 -9.56
N GLY A 39 2.49 5.42 -8.28
CA GLY A 39 1.42 4.52 -7.82
C GLY A 39 0.03 4.99 -8.26
N GLU A 40 -0.25 6.30 -8.19
CA GLU A 40 -1.50 6.89 -8.68
C GLU A 40 -1.76 6.62 -10.16
N SER A 41 -0.71 6.70 -10.98
CA SER A 41 -0.79 6.45 -12.42
C SER A 41 -1.18 5.00 -12.75
N ILE A 42 -0.73 4.04 -11.93
CA ILE A 42 -1.04 2.62 -12.09
C ILE A 42 -2.48 2.32 -11.64
N ILE A 43 -2.94 2.91 -10.54
CA ILE A 43 -4.31 2.69 -10.02
C ILE A 43 -5.39 3.49 -10.76
N GLY A 44 -4.97 4.41 -11.65
CA GLY A 44 -5.85 5.25 -12.46
C GLY A 44 -6.71 6.23 -11.64
N ARG A 45 -6.28 6.58 -10.42
CA ARG A 45 -7.01 7.48 -9.51
C ARG A 45 -6.06 8.16 -8.54
N LYS A 46 -6.51 9.29 -7.99
CA LYS A 46 -5.77 9.98 -6.92
C LYS A 46 -5.82 9.18 -5.63
N TYR A 47 -4.73 9.18 -4.85
CA TYR A 47 -4.67 8.38 -3.62
C TYR A 47 -5.71 8.84 -2.62
N GLU A 48 -6.08 10.13 -2.61
CA GLU A 48 -7.14 10.68 -1.77
C GLU A 48 -8.50 10.01 -2.02
N GLN A 49 -8.75 9.56 -3.25
CA GLN A 49 -9.97 8.82 -3.63
C GLN A 49 -9.90 7.33 -3.24
N ALA A 50 -8.73 6.85 -2.84
CA ALA A 50 -8.44 5.48 -2.46
C ALA A 50 -8.08 5.34 -0.97
N LEU A 51 -8.05 6.44 -0.21
CA LEU A 51 -7.74 6.45 1.21
C LEU A 51 -8.62 5.47 1.99
N ASN A 52 -8.00 4.77 2.94
CA ASN A 52 -8.62 3.79 3.84
C ASN A 52 -9.29 2.58 3.13
N ARG A 53 -9.15 2.44 1.80
CA ARG A 53 -9.54 1.22 1.08
C ARG A 53 -8.41 0.21 1.12
N LYS A 54 -8.75 -1.08 1.15
CA LYS A 54 -7.74 -2.15 1.11
C LYS A 54 -7.07 -2.16 -0.25
N THR A 55 -5.75 -2.25 -0.26
CA THR A 55 -4.93 -2.16 -1.49
C THR A 55 -5.27 -3.23 -2.53
N GLY A 56 -5.64 -4.45 -2.12
CA GLY A 56 -6.08 -5.47 -3.06
C GLY A 56 -7.31 -5.06 -3.88
N ASP A 57 -8.26 -4.31 -3.28
CA ASP A 57 -9.44 -3.79 -3.99
C ASP A 57 -9.08 -2.63 -4.94
N ILE A 58 -7.99 -1.93 -4.66
CA ILE A 58 -7.49 -0.81 -5.47
C ILE A 58 -6.68 -1.33 -6.66
N LEU A 59 -5.85 -2.35 -6.42
CA LEU A 59 -4.99 -3.01 -7.41
C LEU A 59 -5.75 -4.01 -8.30
N ALA A 60 -7.06 -4.19 -8.07
CA ALA A 60 -7.88 -5.19 -8.75
C ALA A 60 -7.29 -6.61 -8.66
N CYS A 61 -6.78 -6.98 -7.48
CA CYS A 61 -6.34 -8.34 -7.19
C CYS A 61 -7.46 -9.34 -7.54
N GLU A 62 -7.15 -10.39 -8.29
CA GLU A 62 -8.15 -11.38 -8.71
C GLU A 62 -8.95 -11.95 -7.53
N HIS A 63 -8.27 -12.24 -6.43
CA HIS A 63 -8.87 -12.80 -5.21
C HIS A 63 -9.71 -11.79 -4.40
N SER A 64 -9.59 -10.49 -4.68
CA SER A 64 -10.44 -9.49 -4.01
C SER A 64 -11.91 -9.63 -4.40
N PHE A 65 -12.20 -10.18 -5.59
CA PHE A 65 -13.56 -10.38 -6.08
C PHE A 65 -14.20 -11.69 -5.59
N GLU A 66 -13.41 -12.63 -5.08
CA GLU A 66 -13.88 -13.93 -4.59
C GLU A 66 -14.46 -13.85 -3.16
N GLY A 67 -13.91 -12.96 -2.34
CA GLY A 67 -14.30 -12.78 -0.94
C GLY A 67 -15.51 -11.87 -0.78
N LYS A 68 -16.41 -12.21 0.15
CA LYS A 68 -17.65 -11.43 0.41
C LYS A 68 -17.40 -9.96 0.78
N HIS A 69 -16.22 -9.64 1.32
CA HIS A 69 -15.87 -8.29 1.77
C HIS A 69 -14.54 -7.79 1.18
N GLY A 70 -14.21 -8.23 -0.04
CA GLY A 70 -13.04 -7.75 -0.75
C GLY A 70 -11.73 -8.38 -0.28
N CYS A 71 -10.64 -7.65 -0.50
CA CYS A 71 -9.29 -8.02 -0.11
C CYS A 71 -9.20 -8.49 1.36
N GLY A 72 -8.48 -9.60 1.56
CA GLY A 72 -8.29 -10.20 2.87
C GLY A 72 -9.41 -11.14 3.31
N THR A 73 -10.40 -11.43 2.45
CA THR A 73 -11.55 -12.28 2.84
C THR A 73 -11.75 -13.55 2.00
N SER A 74 -10.97 -13.76 0.94
CA SER A 74 -10.94 -15.04 0.24
C SER A 74 -9.96 -16.03 0.91
N ALA A 75 -10.06 -17.32 0.58
CA ALA A 75 -9.13 -18.33 1.08
C ALA A 75 -7.68 -18.07 0.61
N ALA A 76 -7.50 -17.62 -0.63
CA ALA A 76 -6.19 -17.28 -1.20
C ALA A 76 -5.49 -16.12 -0.46
N CYS A 77 -6.23 -15.30 0.29
CA CYS A 77 -5.63 -14.23 1.10
C CYS A 77 -4.73 -14.75 2.23
N ALA A 78 -4.87 -16.02 2.63
CA ALA A 78 -3.98 -16.66 3.61
C ALA A 78 -2.54 -16.74 3.11
N ASP A 79 -2.34 -16.88 1.79
CA ASP A 79 -1.03 -16.99 1.13
C ASP A 79 -0.58 -15.68 0.48
N CYS A 80 -1.31 -14.59 0.69
CA CYS A 80 -1.01 -13.29 0.10
C CYS A 80 0.33 -12.74 0.61
N VAL A 81 1.34 -12.68 -0.27
CA VAL A 81 2.68 -12.16 0.04
C VAL A 81 2.64 -10.73 0.61
N ILE A 82 1.76 -9.86 0.10
CA ILE A 82 1.63 -8.48 0.57
C ILE A 82 1.11 -8.46 2.01
N ARG A 83 -0.02 -9.13 2.29
CA ARG A 83 -0.64 -9.13 3.62
C ARG A 83 0.25 -9.80 4.65
N ASN A 84 0.89 -10.91 4.30
CA ASN A 84 1.79 -11.63 5.19
C ASN A 84 3.08 -10.83 5.47
N SER A 85 3.56 -10.06 4.48
CA SER A 85 4.66 -9.11 4.69
C SER A 85 4.27 -8.02 5.68
N VAL A 86 3.12 -7.38 5.49
CA VAL A 86 2.62 -6.34 6.41
C VAL A 86 2.48 -6.91 7.83
N ASN A 87 1.83 -8.06 7.98
CA ASN A 87 1.67 -8.71 9.29
C ASN A 87 3.01 -8.96 9.97
N LYS A 88 4.01 -9.44 9.22
CA LYS A 88 5.35 -9.72 9.77
C LYS A 88 6.07 -8.42 10.17
N VAL A 89 6.02 -7.37 9.36
CA VAL A 89 6.60 -6.06 9.71
C VAL A 89 5.96 -5.48 10.98
N PHE A 90 4.63 -5.55 11.11
CA PHE A 90 3.94 -5.09 12.33
C PHE A 90 4.28 -5.94 13.56
N ALA A 91 4.60 -7.23 13.38
CA ALA A 91 4.98 -8.12 14.46
C ALA A 91 6.45 -7.96 14.90
N THR A 92 7.37 -7.71 13.96
CA THR A 92 8.82 -7.75 14.22
C THR A 92 9.52 -6.40 14.12
N GLY A 93 8.96 -5.44 13.39
CA GLY A 93 9.61 -4.19 13.03
C GLY A 93 10.71 -4.33 11.97
N GLU A 94 10.93 -5.53 11.43
CA GLU A 94 11.99 -5.78 10.45
C GLU A 94 11.55 -5.38 9.04
N THR A 95 12.44 -4.72 8.30
CA THR A 95 12.24 -4.49 6.86
C THR A 95 12.31 -5.80 6.10
N LEU A 96 11.32 -6.05 5.25
CA LEU A 96 11.24 -7.25 4.42
C LEU A 96 11.38 -6.91 2.94
N ARG A 97 11.99 -7.83 2.19
CA ARG A 97 12.04 -7.78 0.72
C ARG A 97 11.76 -9.19 0.19
N TYR A 98 10.70 -9.31 -0.59
CA TYR A 98 10.37 -10.54 -1.31
C TYR A 98 10.37 -10.29 -2.80
N GLU A 99 10.83 -11.27 -3.55
CA GLU A 99 10.59 -11.38 -4.97
C GLU A 99 9.44 -12.38 -5.16
N THR A 100 8.45 -12.00 -5.93
CA THR A 100 7.28 -12.83 -6.20
C THR A 100 6.76 -12.49 -7.59
N THR A 101 6.13 -13.46 -8.22
CA THR A 101 5.22 -13.17 -9.33
C THR A 101 3.90 -12.72 -8.69
N MET A 102 3.36 -11.58 -9.12
CA MET A 102 1.97 -11.26 -8.81
C MET A 102 1.11 -12.13 -9.73
N PRO A 103 0.33 -13.10 -9.19
CA PRO A 103 -0.71 -13.75 -9.97
C PRO A 103 -1.76 -12.73 -10.43
#